data_AF-A0A433I239-F1
#
_entry.id   AF-A0A433I239-F1
#
_cell.length_a   1.000
_cell.length_b   1.000
_cell.length_c   1.000
_cell.angle_alpha   90.00
_cell.angle_beta   90.00
_cell.angle_gamma   90.00
#
_symmetry.space_group_name_H-M   'P 1'
#
loop_
_entity.id
_entity.type
_entity.pdbx_description
1 polymer ?
#
loop_
_entity_poly.entity_id
_entity_poly.type
_entity_poly.pdbx_seq_one_letter_code
_entity_poly.pdbx_strand_id
1 'polypeptide(L)' 'YGGGPNGGYGGGRRFVCDAEGHGYRYCRAHVRDGVRLIRQLSKSPCRLNNSWGYDRGGVWVDKGCRAEFEVR' A
#
# COMPACT_ATOMS: atom_id res chain seq x y z
N TYR A 1 1.36 18.23 16.15
CA TYR A 1 2.52 17.60 15.48
C TYR A 1 1.98 16.68 14.40
N GLY A 2 2.44 16.85 13.16
CA GLY A 2 2.26 15.87 12.09
C GLY A 2 0.91 15.92 11.36
N GLY A 3 0.84 16.71 10.30
CA GLY A 3 -0.28 16.70 9.37
C GLY A 3 -0.41 15.35 8.70
N GLY A 4 -1.51 14.65 8.96
CA GLY A 4 -1.93 13.52 8.15
C GLY A 4 -2.37 14.04 6.78
N PRO A 5 -1.82 13.54 5.66
CA PRO A 5 -2.33 13.90 4.35
C PRO A 5 -3.72 13.27 4.18
N ASN A 6 -4.74 14.07 4.48
CA ASN A 6 -6.06 13.95 3.89
C ASN A 6 -5.90 14.11 2.37
N GLY A 7 -5.84 12.99 1.65
CA GLY A 7 -5.75 12.94 0.20
C GLY A 7 -6.97 12.28 -0.43
N GLY A 8 -8.03 13.07 -0.63
CA GLY A 8 -8.95 12.98 -1.77
C GLY A 8 -9.60 11.64 -2.12
N TYR A 9 -10.85 11.46 -1.70
CA TYR A 9 -11.79 10.48 -2.25
C TYR A 9 -12.26 10.93 -3.64
N GLY A 10 -11.46 10.74 -4.69
CA GLY A 10 -11.90 11.06 -6.06
C GLY A 10 -10.88 10.63 -7.12
N GLY A 11 -11.20 9.56 -7.85
CA GLY A 11 -10.47 9.12 -9.05
C GLY A 11 -9.05 8.59 -8.80
N GLY A 12 -8.89 7.27 -8.60
CA GLY A 12 -7.57 6.62 -8.49
C GLY A 12 -6.84 7.00 -7.21
N ARG A 13 -7.25 6.41 -6.08
CA ARG A 13 -6.68 6.77 -4.78
C ARG A 13 -5.32 6.10 -4.65
N ARG A 14 -4.27 6.80 -5.07
CA ARG A 14 -2.89 6.41 -4.77
C ARG A 14 -2.60 6.62 -3.30
N PHE A 15 -1.94 5.66 -2.68
CA PHE A 15 -1.47 5.75 -1.30
C PHE A 15 -0.16 4.98 -1.14
N VAL A 16 0.66 5.43 -0.20
CA VAL A 16 1.88 4.72 0.18
C VAL A 16 1.56 3.79 1.33
N CYS A 17 2.00 2.54 1.21
CA CYS A 17 1.94 1.57 2.29
C CYS A 17 3.32 0.98 2.53
N ASP A 18 3.69 0.89 3.81
CA ASP A 18 5.05 0.54 4.18
C ASP A 18 5.15 -0.31 5.45
N ALA A 19 5.89 -1.41 5.31
CA ALA A 19 6.30 -2.25 6.41
C ALA A 19 7.59 -1.68 7.01
N GLU A 20 7.50 -0.89 8.07
CA GLU A 20 8.71 -0.46 8.81
C GLU A 20 9.26 -1.63 9.64
N GLY A 21 10.56 -1.90 9.48
CA GLY A 21 11.26 -2.98 10.18
C GLY A 21 10.93 -4.38 9.65
N HIS A 22 10.61 -5.31 10.57
CA HIS A 22 10.32 -6.72 10.27
C HIS A 22 8.81 -7.03 10.25
N GLY A 23 7.96 -5.99 10.23
CA GLY A 23 6.53 -6.16 10.49
C GLY A 23 5.66 -6.20 9.24
N TYR A 24 4.66 -7.06 9.27
CA TYR A 24 3.48 -6.97 8.42
C TYR A 24 2.72 -5.66 8.72
N ARG A 25 2.37 -4.90 7.68
CA ARG A 25 1.56 -3.68 7.76
C ARG A 25 0.32 -3.81 6.89
N TYR A 26 -0.83 -3.39 7.43
CA TYR A 26 -2.08 -3.31 6.70
C TYR A 26 -2.52 -1.85 6.51
N CYS A 27 -2.70 -1.44 5.26
CA CYS A 27 -3.25 -0.14 4.88
C CYS A 27 -4.68 -0.33 4.39
N ARG A 28 -5.63 0.15 5.19
CA ARG A 28 -7.05 0.14 4.85
C ARG A 28 -7.28 1.00 3.61
N ALA A 29 -7.80 0.39 2.57
CA ALA A 29 -8.12 1.07 1.33
C ALA A 29 -9.35 0.42 0.72
N HIS A 30 -10.29 1.23 0.22
CA HIS A 30 -11.52 0.70 -0.33
C HIS A 30 -11.28 0.14 -1.73
N VAL A 31 -10.90 -1.13 -1.82
CA VAL A 31 -10.58 -1.81 -3.08
C VAL A 31 -11.86 -2.25 -3.78
N ARG A 32 -12.15 -1.72 -4.98
CA ARG A 32 -13.36 -2.09 -5.75
C ARG A 32 -13.02 -3.02 -6.90
N ASP A 33 -12.10 -2.59 -7.75
CA ASP A 33 -11.69 -3.29 -8.97
C ASP A 33 -10.28 -3.89 -8.88
N GLY A 34 -9.55 -3.57 -7.81
CA GLY A 34 -8.26 -4.17 -7.49
C GLY A 34 -7.21 -3.13 -7.09
N VAL A 35 -5.98 -3.61 -6.88
CA VAL A 35 -4.84 -2.77 -6.51
C VAL A 35 -3.70 -2.99 -7.48
N ARG A 36 -3.07 -1.90 -7.89
CA ARG A 36 -1.84 -1.92 -8.67
C ARG A 36 -0.68 -1.30 -7.89
N LEU A 37 0.49 -1.92 -7.96
CA LEU A 37 1.74 -1.30 -7.49
C LEU A 37 2.18 -0.28 -8.54
N ILE A 38 2.26 0.98 -8.13
CA ILE A 38 2.68 2.10 -9.00
C ILE A 38 4.18 2.29 -8.93
N ARG A 39 4.74 2.31 -7.72
CA ARG A 39 6.16 2.60 -7.51
C ARG A 39 6.70 1.92 -6.27
N GLN A 40 7.81 1.19 -6.41
CA GLN A 40 8.56 0.70 -5.26
C GLN A 40 9.40 1.83 -4.66
N LEU A 41 9.35 1.98 -3.34
CA LEU A 41 10.08 2.99 -2.57
C LEU A 41 11.11 2.35 -1.62
N SER A 42 10.95 1.06 -1.25
CA SER A 42 11.93 0.28 -0.48
C SER A 42 13.07 -0.25 -1.35
N LYS A 43 14.20 -0.54 -0.71
CA LYS A 43 15.25 -1.39 -1.29
C LYS A 43 14.81 -2.86 -1.36
N SER A 44 14.01 -3.32 -0.38
CA SER A 44 13.44 -4.66 -0.38
C SER A 44 12.45 -4.84 -1.54
N PRO A 45 12.47 -6.00 -2.23
CA PRO A 45 11.59 -6.26 -3.36
C PRO A 45 10.13 -6.40 -2.92
N CYS A 46 9.25 -5.65 -3.57
CA CYS A 46 7.79 -5.73 -3.38
C CYS A 46 7.17 -6.70 -4.40
N ARG A 47 7.00 -7.96 -4.00
CA ARG A 47 6.41 -9.04 -4.82
C ARG A 47 5.01 -9.38 -4.33
N LEU A 48 4.05 -9.37 -5.26
CA LEU A 48 2.66 -9.75 -4.99
C LEU A 48 2.63 -11.18 -4.43
N ASN A 49 1.81 -11.40 -3.40
CA ASN A 49 1.67 -12.67 -2.69
C ASN A 49 2.94 -13.15 -1.96
N ASN A 50 3.93 -12.26 -1.76
CA ASN A 50 5.16 -12.61 -1.03
C ASN A 50 5.62 -11.56 -0.02
N SER A 51 5.62 -10.28 -0.42
CA SER A 51 5.94 -9.13 0.45
C SER A 51 4.88 -8.03 0.36
N TRP A 52 3.86 -8.20 -0.47
CA TRP A 52 2.63 -7.42 -0.40
C TRP A 52 1.47 -8.18 -1.04
N GLY A 53 0.25 -7.74 -0.75
CA GLY A 53 -0.99 -8.25 -1.33
C GLY A 53 -2.15 -7.33 -1.03
N TYR A 54 -3.34 -7.68 -1.49
CA TYR A 54 -4.54 -6.88 -1.25
C TYR A 54 -5.78 -7.76 -1.17
N ASP A 55 -6.79 -7.24 -0.48
CA ASP A 55 -8.12 -7.81 -0.33
C ASP A 55 -9.16 -6.69 -0.46
N ARG A 56 -10.45 -7.00 -0.27
CA ARG A 56 -11.53 -5.99 -0.42
C ARG A 56 -11.42 -4.84 0.60
N GLY A 57 -10.78 -5.08 1.74
CA GLY A 57 -10.59 -4.10 2.82
C GLY A 57 -9.33 -3.23 2.69
N GLY A 58 -8.38 -3.59 1.82
CA GLY A 58 -7.13 -2.85 1.70
C GLY A 58 -5.94 -3.63 1.16
N VAL A 59 -4.76 -3.06 1.40
CA VAL A 59 -3.46 -3.60 0.98
C VAL A 59 -2.66 -3.95 2.21
N TRP A 60 -1.93 -5.05 2.15
CA TRP A 60 -0.92 -5.38 3.13
C TRP A 60 0.46 -5.45 2.50
N VAL A 61 1.47 -5.11 3.29
CA VAL A 61 2.89 -5.19 2.93
C VAL A 61 3.66 -5.87 4.07
N ASP A 62 4.75 -6.53 3.74
CA ASP A 62 5.55 -7.33 4.67
C ASP A 62 7.02 -7.33 4.22
N LYS A 63 7.93 -7.85 5.05
CA LYS A 63 9.37 -8.01 4.73
C LYS A 63 10.08 -6.71 4.33
N GLY A 64 9.67 -5.59 4.92
CA GLY A 64 10.25 -4.28 4.62
C GLY A 64 9.84 -3.72 3.25
N CYS A 65 8.78 -4.23 2.62
CA CYS A 65 8.23 -3.66 1.40
C CYS A 65 7.59 -2.29 1.70
N ARG A 66 8.04 -1.27 0.95
CA ARG A 66 7.47 0.08 0.93
C ARG A 66 7.19 0.43 -0.52
N ALA A 67 5.93 0.67 -0.86
CA ALA A 67 5.53 1.02 -2.21
C ALA A 67 4.30 1.92 -2.24
N GLU A 68 4.16 2.64 -3.34
CA GLU A 68 2.97 3.38 -3.72
C GLU A 68 2.04 2.44 -4.47
N PHE A 69 0.80 2.37 -3.99
CA PHE A 69 -0.28 1.56 -4.53
C PHE A 69 -1.39 2.44 -5.04
N GLU A 70 -2.14 1.96 -6.01
CA GLU A 70 -3.37 2.61 -6.44
C GLU A 70 -4.51 1.61 -6.40
N VAL A 71 -5.59 1.98 -5.71
CA VAL A 71 -6.87 1.27 -5.81
C VAL A 71 -7.68 1.77 -6.99
N ARG A 72 -8.27 0.81 -7.70
CA ARG A 72 -9.33 1.04 -8.69
C ARG A 72 -10.69 0.78 -8.05
#